data_AF-A0A852VA20-F1
#
_entry.id   AF-A0A852VA20-F1
#
_cell.length_a   1.000
_cell.length_b   1.000
_cell.length_c   1.000
_cell.angle_alpha   90.00
_cell.angle_beta   90.00
_cell.angle_gamma   90.00
#
_symmetry.space_group_name_H-M   'P 1'
#
loop_
_entity.id
_entity.type
_entity.pdbx_description
1 polymer ?
#
loop_
_entity_poly.entity_id
_entity_poly.type
_entity_poly.pdbx_seq_one_letter_code
_entity_poly.pdbx_strand_id
1 'polypeptide(L)'
;MLTWDGGTLVAADPANARTVRLTPAAFHHYRYEQALADASGKKREPAVVGGLAALDADGLVLLDLPGEWQGWEVARFASARGVPVHDGPTGRPEPVRVTLARRAPGWTRLTGRSRPRPSRRRRIAVLCLGVGGLLMMAYVTATLGGVTWRGLSWLGRLLLDVAEAKWLLVLFSPLAFLLAPLRRRLHRGRARRGAVLGPPGGPFLSVGRDDVLCVQPGPPMAAERLTIGLGPRDVASLLVYRYESLRGLFVFDVNGRPLRHLPGPWPPEDTHRFAVRHGLGCEIRALSREEYLGLTARVGDALP
;
A
#
# COMPACT_ATOMS: atom_id res chain seq x y z
N MET A 1 -15.85 -14.85 7.24
CA MET A 1 -17.00 -15.24 8.07
C MET A 1 -16.81 -14.69 9.47
N LEU A 2 -17.84 -14.09 10.06
CA LEU A 2 -17.82 -13.56 11.43
C LEU A 2 -18.83 -14.32 12.28
N THR A 3 -18.40 -14.78 13.45
CA THR A 3 -19.25 -15.44 14.44
C THR A 3 -18.85 -15.03 15.86
N TRP A 4 -19.73 -15.26 16.82
CA TRP A 4 -19.43 -15.11 18.25
C TRP A 4 -19.23 -16.48 18.89
N ASP A 5 -18.17 -16.61 19.69
CA ASP A 5 -17.89 -17.75 20.56
C ASP A 5 -17.85 -17.24 22.01
N GLY A 6 -19.00 -17.31 22.69
CA GLY A 6 -19.21 -16.56 23.93
C GLY A 6 -18.97 -15.05 23.72
N GLY A 7 -18.19 -14.43 24.60
CA GLY A 7 -17.80 -13.02 24.47
C GLY A 7 -16.69 -12.74 23.43
N THR A 8 -16.23 -13.77 22.71
CA THR A 8 -15.09 -13.64 21.78
C THR A 8 -15.57 -13.59 20.35
N LEU A 9 -15.14 -12.57 19.60
CA LEU A 9 -15.31 -12.50 18.16
C LEU A 9 -14.39 -13.52 17.49
N VAL A 10 -14.95 -14.34 16.62
CA VAL A 10 -14.20 -15.25 15.75
C VAL A 10 -14.34 -14.78 14.31
N ALA A 11 -13.22 -14.38 13.72
CA ALA A 11 -13.14 -13.98 12.33
C ALA A 11 -12.33 -14.99 11.53
N ALA A 12 -12.97 -15.61 10.55
CA ALA A 12 -12.35 -16.60 9.66
C ALA A 12 -12.18 -16.04 8.24
N ASP A 13 -10.96 -16.17 7.72
CA ASP A 13 -10.57 -15.92 6.34
C ASP A 13 -10.38 -17.26 5.62
N PRO A 14 -11.44 -17.77 4.93
CA PRO A 14 -11.39 -19.07 4.28
C PRO A 14 -10.35 -19.11 3.14
N ALA A 15 -10.06 -17.97 2.52
CA ALA A 15 -9.09 -17.87 1.44
C ALA A 15 -7.65 -18.20 1.89
N ASN A 16 -7.34 -17.88 3.15
CA ASN A 16 -6.00 -18.06 3.71
C ASN A 16 -5.95 -19.11 4.83
N ALA A 17 -7.06 -19.81 5.09
CA ALA A 17 -7.24 -20.73 6.22
C ALA A 17 -6.78 -20.09 7.56
N ARG A 18 -7.08 -18.80 7.73
CA ARG A 18 -6.70 -18.04 8.94
C ARG A 18 -7.93 -17.76 9.77
N THR A 19 -7.80 -17.96 11.08
CA THR A 19 -8.83 -17.63 12.06
C THR A 19 -8.22 -16.74 13.13
N VAL A 20 -8.93 -15.69 13.51
CA VAL A 20 -8.53 -14.72 14.53
C VAL A 20 -9.62 -14.71 15.59
N ARG A 21 -9.20 -14.73 16.85
CA ARG A 21 -10.07 -14.64 18.03
C ARG A 21 -9.71 -13.38 18.80
N LEU A 22 -10.68 -12.51 19.08
CA LEU A 22 -10.47 -11.25 19.80
C LEU A 22 -11.73 -10.79 20.51
N THR A 23 -11.60 -9.89 21.47
CA THR A 23 -12.73 -9.28 22.20
C THR A 23 -12.76 -7.79 21.89
N PRO A 24 -13.54 -7.34 20.89
CA PRO A 24 -13.56 -5.95 20.50
C PRO A 24 -14.40 -5.13 21.49
N ALA A 25 -13.95 -3.90 21.78
CA ALA A 25 -14.72 -2.95 22.55
C ALA A 25 -15.74 -2.20 21.68
N ALA A 26 -15.45 -2.04 20.39
CA ALA A 26 -16.35 -1.42 19.43
C ALA A 26 -16.09 -1.94 18.00
N PHE A 27 -17.05 -1.72 17.11
CA PHE A 27 -16.84 -1.84 15.67
C PHE A 27 -16.84 -0.46 15.01
N HIS A 28 -16.00 -0.29 13.98
CA HIS A 28 -16.02 0.86 13.10
C HIS A 28 -16.38 0.40 11.69
N HIS A 29 -17.60 0.70 11.27
CA HIS A 29 -18.07 0.44 9.92
C HIS A 29 -17.71 1.66 9.06
N TYR A 30 -16.96 1.45 7.98
CA TYR A 30 -16.41 2.54 7.20
C TYR A 30 -16.74 2.41 5.72
N ARG A 31 -16.99 3.55 5.09
CA ARG A 31 -17.22 3.68 3.64
C ARG A 31 -16.80 5.07 3.15
N TYR A 32 -15.85 5.12 2.21
CA TYR A 32 -15.33 6.39 1.69
C TYR A 32 -14.95 6.29 0.21
N GLU A 33 -14.83 7.43 -0.45
CA GLU A 33 -14.35 7.52 -1.83
C GLU A 33 -12.82 7.61 -1.86
N GLN A 34 -12.19 6.70 -2.59
CA GLN A 34 -10.76 6.65 -2.76
C GLN A 34 -10.37 7.15 -4.14
N ALA A 35 -9.57 8.22 -4.18
CA ALA A 35 -8.98 8.71 -5.42
C ALA A 35 -8.03 7.67 -6.00
N LEU A 36 -8.32 7.25 -7.24
CA LEU A 36 -7.52 6.27 -7.95
C LEU A 36 -6.62 6.92 -9.00
N ALA A 37 -5.47 6.31 -9.23
CA ALA A 37 -4.57 6.64 -10.33
C ALA A 37 -4.16 5.37 -11.08
N ASP A 38 -3.97 5.48 -12.39
CA ASP A 38 -3.39 4.40 -13.18
C ASP A 38 -1.86 4.33 -13.03
N ALA A 39 -1.24 3.37 -13.72
CA ALA A 39 0.22 3.20 -13.67
C ALA A 39 1.01 4.40 -14.24
N SER A 40 0.35 5.29 -14.99
CA SER A 40 0.94 6.54 -15.50
C SER A 40 0.73 7.73 -14.55
N GLY A 41 -0.01 7.54 -13.45
CA GLY A 41 -0.38 8.60 -12.52
C GLY A 41 -1.59 9.42 -12.97
N LYS A 42 -2.27 9.02 -14.05
CA LYS A 42 -3.50 9.68 -14.51
C LYS A 42 -4.65 9.32 -13.57
N LYS A 43 -5.39 10.33 -13.12
CA LYS A 43 -6.57 10.15 -12.25
C LYS A 43 -7.61 9.27 -12.94
N ARG A 44 -8.19 8.36 -12.17
CA ARG A 44 -9.33 7.51 -12.55
C ARG A 44 -10.55 7.90 -11.75
N GLU A 45 -11.70 7.37 -12.16
CA GLU A 45 -12.92 7.46 -11.37
C GLU A 45 -12.65 6.97 -9.94
N PRO A 46 -13.07 7.72 -8.91
CA PRO A 46 -12.94 7.29 -7.53
C PRO A 46 -13.63 5.95 -7.33
N ALA A 47 -13.01 5.08 -6.54
CA ALA A 47 -13.65 3.85 -6.11
C ALA A 47 -14.17 4.00 -4.69
N VAL A 48 -15.35 3.48 -4.43
CA VAL A 48 -15.88 3.38 -3.07
C VAL A 48 -15.17 2.23 -2.36
N VAL A 49 -14.51 2.54 -1.25
CA VAL A 49 -13.87 1.57 -0.37
C VAL A 49 -14.72 1.43 0.88
N GLY A 50 -15.06 0.19 1.22
CA GLY A 50 -15.81 -0.16 2.42
C GLY A 50 -15.12 -1.23 3.26
N GLY A 51 -15.54 -1.35 4.50
CA GLY A 51 -15.12 -2.43 5.38
C GLY A 51 -15.62 -2.29 6.81
N LEU A 52 -15.18 -3.22 7.64
CA LEU A 52 -15.48 -3.26 9.06
C LEU A 52 -14.18 -3.44 9.84
N ALA A 53 -13.90 -2.53 10.77
CA ALA A 53 -12.79 -2.67 11.70
C ALA A 53 -13.30 -3.00 13.10
N ALA A 54 -12.62 -3.91 13.79
CA ALA A 54 -12.85 -4.20 15.20
C ALA A 54 -11.81 -3.43 16.03
N LEU A 55 -12.27 -2.66 17.01
CA LEU A 55 -11.46 -1.76 17.82
C LEU A 55 -11.29 -2.27 19.26
N ASP A 56 -10.16 -1.94 19.88
CA ASP A 56 -9.98 -2.07 21.33
C ASP A 56 -10.59 -0.88 22.10
N ALA A 57 -10.40 -0.88 23.42
CA ALA A 57 -10.95 0.16 24.31
C ALA A 57 -10.37 1.57 24.06
N ASP A 58 -9.17 1.68 23.46
CA ASP A 58 -8.54 2.96 23.12
C ASP A 58 -8.92 3.44 21.70
N GLY A 59 -9.76 2.67 21.01
CA GLY A 59 -10.13 2.91 19.61
C GLY A 59 -9.04 2.51 18.62
N LEU A 60 -8.09 1.65 19.00
CA LEU A 60 -7.09 1.09 18.09
C LEU A 60 -7.64 -0.14 17.37
N VAL A 61 -7.33 -0.27 16.09
CA VAL A 61 -7.73 -1.39 15.23
C VAL A 61 -7.01 -2.66 15.66
N LEU A 62 -7.79 -3.66 16.07
CA LEU A 62 -7.37 -5.04 16.31
C LEU A 62 -7.49 -5.88 15.03
N LEU A 63 -8.55 -5.63 14.26
CA LEU A 63 -8.89 -6.40 13.07
C LEU A 63 -9.48 -5.49 12.00
N ASP A 64 -8.98 -5.59 10.76
CA ASP A 64 -9.55 -4.92 9.59
C ASP A 64 -10.11 -5.94 8.58
N LEU A 65 -11.37 -5.75 8.19
CA LEU A 65 -12.13 -6.58 7.27
C LEU A 65 -12.63 -5.75 6.07
N PRO A 66 -11.76 -5.46 5.09
CA PRO A 66 -12.16 -4.75 3.89
C PRO A 66 -13.22 -5.55 3.12
N GLY A 67 -14.23 -4.87 2.60
CA GLY A 67 -15.32 -5.51 1.87
C GLY A 67 -16.62 -4.72 1.98
N GLU A 68 -17.65 -5.22 1.32
CA GLU A 68 -18.99 -4.66 1.44
C GLU A 68 -19.66 -5.27 2.67
N TRP A 69 -20.04 -4.40 3.60
CA TRP A 69 -20.78 -4.75 4.81
C TRP A 69 -22.06 -3.93 4.83
N GLN A 70 -23.21 -4.57 5.07
CA GLN A 70 -24.46 -3.86 5.22
C GLN A 70 -24.55 -3.32 6.66
N GLY A 71 -24.74 -2.01 6.82
CA GLY A 71 -24.74 -1.38 8.15
C GLY A 71 -25.74 -2.01 9.13
N TRP A 72 -26.93 -2.38 8.66
CA TRP A 72 -27.93 -3.05 9.49
C TRP A 72 -27.52 -4.47 9.91
N GLU A 73 -26.78 -5.21 9.07
CA GLU A 73 -26.25 -6.53 9.43
C GLU A 73 -25.18 -6.41 10.50
N VAL A 74 -24.29 -5.43 10.35
CA VAL A 74 -23.24 -5.11 11.33
C VAL A 74 -23.86 -4.70 12.67
N ALA A 75 -24.83 -3.79 12.66
CA ALA A 75 -25.53 -3.34 13.86
C ALA A 75 -26.23 -4.51 14.57
N ARG A 76 -26.97 -5.34 13.82
CA ARG A 76 -27.61 -6.54 14.38
C ARG A 76 -26.58 -7.50 14.98
N PHE A 77 -25.50 -7.78 14.25
CA PHE A 77 -24.44 -8.68 14.69
C PHE A 77 -23.75 -8.19 15.97
N ALA A 78 -23.47 -6.89 16.08
CA ALA A 78 -22.81 -6.29 17.23
C ALA A 78 -23.75 -6.18 18.45
N SER A 79 -25.02 -5.82 18.22
CA SER A 79 -26.05 -5.72 19.27
C SER A 79 -26.28 -7.03 20.01
N ALA A 80 -26.10 -8.18 19.35
CA ALA A 80 -26.20 -9.50 19.96
C ALA A 80 -25.21 -9.72 21.12
N ARG A 81 -24.17 -8.89 21.24
CA ARG A 81 -23.19 -8.90 22.34
C ARG A 81 -23.02 -7.56 23.03
N GLY A 82 -23.91 -6.60 22.78
CA GLY A 82 -23.82 -5.26 23.36
C GLY A 82 -22.57 -4.48 22.93
N VAL A 83 -21.96 -4.82 21.79
CA VAL A 83 -20.79 -4.11 21.27
C VAL A 83 -21.28 -2.92 20.44
N PRO A 84 -20.87 -1.67 20.76
CA PRO A 84 -21.25 -0.50 19.99
C PRO A 84 -20.68 -0.53 18.58
N VAL A 85 -21.40 0.10 17.64
CA VAL A 85 -20.96 0.30 16.25
C VAL A 85 -20.87 1.79 15.98
N HIS A 86 -19.72 2.23 15.48
CA HIS A 86 -19.47 3.59 15.03
C HIS A 86 -19.42 3.61 13.50
N ASP A 87 -20.39 4.26 12.87
CA ASP A 87 -20.32 4.54 11.45
C ASP A 87 -19.33 5.67 11.19
N GLY A 88 -18.36 5.42 10.31
CA GLY A 88 -17.42 6.43 9.86
C GLY A 88 -18.09 7.50 9.01
N PRO A 89 -17.50 8.71 8.93
CA PRO A 89 -18.04 9.77 8.09
C PRO A 89 -18.06 9.31 6.63
N THR A 90 -19.20 9.48 5.97
CA THR A 90 -19.36 9.15 4.57
C THR A 90 -18.66 10.18 3.69
N GLY A 91 -18.04 9.72 2.59
CA GLY A 91 -17.47 10.58 1.55
C GLY A 91 -16.09 11.17 1.84
N ARG A 92 -15.66 11.35 3.09
CA ARG A 92 -14.32 11.87 3.42
C ARG A 92 -13.34 10.73 3.77
N PRO A 93 -12.25 10.55 3.00
CA PRO A 93 -11.29 9.48 3.24
C PRO A 93 -10.45 9.70 4.51
N GLU A 94 -10.14 10.95 4.87
CA GLU A 94 -9.11 11.27 5.87
C GLU A 94 -9.44 10.72 7.26
N PRO A 95 -10.64 10.97 7.85
CA PRO A 95 -10.93 10.47 9.20
C PRO A 95 -10.96 8.94 9.25
N VAL A 96 -11.46 8.30 8.20
CA VAL A 96 -11.45 6.83 8.09
C VAL A 96 -10.02 6.31 8.01
N ARG A 97 -9.18 6.91 7.17
CA ARG A 97 -7.77 6.49 7.03
C ARG A 97 -7.00 6.65 8.33
N VAL A 98 -7.23 7.74 9.07
CA VAL A 98 -6.64 7.96 10.40
C VAL A 98 -7.06 6.85 11.36
N THR A 99 -8.36 6.54 11.45
CA THR A 99 -8.86 5.43 12.28
C THR A 99 -8.24 4.09 11.87
N LEU A 100 -8.13 3.80 10.58
CA LEU A 100 -7.55 2.54 10.09
C LEU A 100 -6.03 2.43 10.29
N ALA A 101 -5.33 3.56 10.38
CA ALA A 101 -3.90 3.60 10.64
C ALA A 101 -3.57 3.47 12.14
N ARG A 102 -4.52 3.81 13.02
CA ARG A 102 -4.47 3.62 14.47
C ARG A 102 -4.54 2.14 14.84
N ARG A 103 -3.42 1.43 14.74
CA ARG A 103 -3.34 -0.02 14.96
C ARG A 103 -2.98 -0.37 16.38
N ALA A 104 -3.59 -1.43 16.90
CA ALA A 104 -3.19 -2.06 18.15
C ALA A 104 -2.01 -3.02 17.91
N PRO A 105 -1.17 -3.29 18.93
CA PRO A 105 -0.21 -4.38 18.86
C PRO A 105 -0.90 -5.71 18.54
N GLY A 106 -0.33 -6.48 17.60
CA GLY A 106 -0.94 -7.74 17.16
C GLY A 106 -2.14 -7.59 16.21
N TRP A 107 -2.45 -6.37 15.74
CA TRP A 107 -3.52 -6.18 14.77
C TRP A 107 -3.33 -7.03 13.52
N THR A 108 -4.43 -7.32 12.83
CA THR A 108 -4.41 -8.11 11.60
C THR A 108 -5.44 -7.65 10.60
N ARG A 109 -5.20 -7.92 9.32
CA ARG A 109 -6.12 -7.63 8.23
C ARG A 109 -6.53 -8.93 7.56
N LEU A 110 -7.83 -9.21 7.47
CA LEU A 110 -8.34 -10.37 6.75
C LEU A 110 -8.96 -9.90 5.45
N THR A 111 -8.32 -10.20 4.33
CA THR A 111 -8.73 -9.66 3.03
C THR A 111 -9.88 -10.42 2.38
N GLY A 112 -10.23 -11.63 2.87
CA GLY A 112 -11.34 -12.47 2.37
C GLY A 112 -11.21 -12.96 0.92
N ARG A 113 -10.43 -12.27 0.10
CA ARG A 113 -10.08 -12.59 -1.28
C ARG A 113 -8.74 -13.31 -1.29
N SER A 114 -8.74 -14.54 -1.80
CA SER A 114 -7.50 -15.19 -2.21
C SER A 114 -6.81 -14.28 -3.22
N ARG A 115 -5.66 -13.69 -2.87
CA ARG A 115 -4.77 -13.19 -3.92
C ARG A 115 -4.51 -14.39 -4.83
N PRO A 116 -4.77 -14.32 -6.15
CA PRO A 116 -4.49 -15.43 -7.03
C PRO A 116 -2.98 -15.68 -6.96
N ARG A 117 -2.57 -16.67 -6.17
CA ARG A 117 -1.18 -17.13 -6.15
C ARG A 117 -1.00 -17.84 -7.48
N PRO A 118 -0.16 -17.34 -8.40
CA PRO A 118 0.08 -18.07 -9.64
C PRO A 118 0.64 -19.44 -9.24
N SER A 119 -0.08 -20.50 -9.62
CA SER A 119 0.30 -21.87 -9.31
C SER A 119 1.72 -22.14 -9.80
N ARG A 120 2.46 -23.04 -9.13
CA ARG A 120 3.84 -23.36 -9.50
C ARG A 120 3.95 -23.77 -10.98
N ARG A 121 2.95 -24.50 -11.49
CA ARG A 121 2.83 -24.87 -12.91
C ARG A 121 2.64 -23.66 -13.82
N ARG A 122 1.79 -22.70 -13.46
CA ARG A 122 1.61 -21.46 -14.24
C ARG A 122 2.88 -20.60 -14.25
N ARG A 123 3.62 -20.55 -13.14
CA ARG A 123 4.93 -19.88 -13.10
C ARG A 123 5.93 -20.53 -14.05
N ILE A 124 6.04 -21.86 -14.01
CA ILE A 124 6.93 -22.63 -14.89
C ILE A 124 6.52 -22.43 -16.36
N ALA A 125 5.23 -22.55 -16.68
CA ALA A 125 4.73 -22.35 -18.04
C ALA A 125 5.03 -20.94 -18.57
N VAL A 126 4.82 -19.89 -17.75
CA VAL A 126 5.16 -18.51 -18.12
C VAL A 126 6.67 -18.35 -18.33
N LEU A 127 7.50 -19.02 -17.52
CA LEU A 127 8.95 -19.01 -17.66
C LEU A 127 9.40 -19.72 -18.95
N CYS A 128 8.86 -20.90 -19.25
CA CYS A 128 9.17 -21.64 -20.47
C CYS A 128 8.70 -20.89 -21.73
N LEU A 129 7.50 -20.30 -21.71
CA LEU A 129 7.01 -19.42 -22.78
C LEU A 129 7.91 -18.20 -22.97
N GLY A 130 8.35 -17.58 -21.87
CA GLY A 130 9.29 -16.45 -21.90
C GLY A 130 10.65 -16.81 -22.50
N VAL A 131 11.23 -17.93 -22.07
CA VAL A 131 12.52 -18.43 -22.58
C VAL A 131 12.39 -18.84 -24.05
N GLY A 132 11.31 -19.55 -24.42
CA GLY A 132 11.03 -19.93 -25.81
C GLY A 132 10.87 -18.72 -26.72
N GLY A 133 10.13 -17.70 -26.29
CA GLY A 133 10.01 -16.43 -27.02
C GLY A 133 11.35 -15.71 -27.19
N LEU A 134 12.18 -15.68 -26.15
CA LEU A 134 13.50 -15.05 -26.19
C LEU A 134 14.47 -15.80 -27.12
N LEU A 135 14.47 -17.13 -27.08
CA LEU A 135 15.28 -17.98 -27.96
C LEU A 135 14.83 -17.85 -29.41
N MET A 136 13.52 -17.79 -29.68
CA MET A 136 12.98 -17.58 -31.01
C MET A 136 13.36 -16.19 -31.55
N MET A 137 13.31 -15.14 -30.72
CA MET A 137 13.80 -13.81 -31.11
C MET A 137 15.31 -13.82 -31.40
N ALA A 138 16.11 -14.48 -30.54
CA ALA A 138 17.55 -14.59 -30.75
C ALA A 138 17.87 -15.36 -32.05
N TYR A 139 17.16 -16.45 -32.32
CA TYR A 139 17.28 -17.25 -33.54
C TYR A 139 16.94 -16.43 -34.78
N VAL A 140 15.80 -15.72 -34.79
CA VAL A 140 15.38 -14.82 -35.87
C VAL A 140 16.44 -13.74 -36.10
N THR A 141 16.96 -13.14 -35.04
CA THR A 141 18.01 -12.10 -35.13
C THR A 141 19.32 -12.66 -35.70
N ALA A 142 19.71 -13.87 -35.30
CA ALA A 142 20.94 -14.52 -35.73
C ALA A 142 20.87 -15.07 -37.17
N THR A 143 19.69 -15.55 -37.61
CA THR A 143 19.51 -16.17 -38.93
C THR A 143 19.15 -15.17 -40.03
N LEU A 144 18.43 -14.09 -39.72
CA LEU A 144 17.98 -13.13 -40.74
C LEU A 144 18.92 -11.93 -40.94
N GLY A 145 19.94 -11.74 -40.09
CA GLY A 145 20.96 -10.70 -40.24
C GLY A 145 20.42 -9.25 -40.25
N GLY A 146 21.32 -8.27 -40.29
CA GLY A 146 21.02 -6.84 -40.13
C GLY A 146 20.11 -6.19 -41.19
N VAL A 147 19.67 -6.92 -42.22
CA VAL A 147 18.77 -6.41 -43.27
C VAL A 147 17.29 -6.40 -42.82
N THR A 148 16.97 -7.01 -41.68
CA THR A 148 15.57 -7.16 -41.21
C THR A 148 15.07 -6.11 -40.23
N TRP A 149 15.83 -5.06 -39.91
CA TRP A 149 15.33 -4.01 -39.00
C TRP A 149 14.09 -3.28 -39.55
N ARG A 150 13.98 -3.12 -40.88
CA ARG A 150 12.82 -2.50 -41.54
C ARG A 150 11.59 -3.43 -41.61
N GLY A 151 11.80 -4.74 -41.77
CA GLY A 151 10.72 -5.73 -41.73
C GLY A 151 10.18 -5.94 -40.31
N LEU A 152 11.06 -5.89 -39.30
CA LEU A 152 10.70 -6.02 -37.89
C LEU A 152 9.83 -4.85 -37.40
N SER A 153 10.03 -3.64 -37.92
CA SER A 153 9.14 -2.51 -37.63
C SER A 153 7.73 -2.67 -38.21
N TRP A 154 7.59 -3.34 -39.35
CA TRP A 154 6.28 -3.62 -39.95
C TRP A 154 5.58 -4.78 -39.23
N LEU A 155 6.30 -5.86 -38.94
CA LEU A 155 5.78 -6.99 -38.14
C LEU A 155 5.44 -6.57 -36.71
N GLY A 156 6.23 -5.65 -36.12
CA GLY A 156 5.97 -5.05 -34.82
C GLY A 156 4.70 -4.20 -34.82
N ARG A 157 4.45 -3.42 -35.88
CA ARG A 157 3.18 -2.70 -36.07
C ARG A 157 2.01 -3.65 -36.28
N LEU A 158 2.17 -4.70 -37.08
CA LEU A 158 1.13 -5.68 -37.34
C LEU A 158 0.80 -6.51 -36.08
N LEU A 159 1.80 -6.84 -35.27
CA LEU A 159 1.59 -7.42 -33.93
C LEU A 159 0.93 -6.44 -32.96
N LEU A 160 1.25 -5.14 -33.03
CA LEU A 160 0.59 -4.10 -32.23
C LEU A 160 -0.87 -3.86 -32.66
N ASP A 161 -1.17 -3.97 -33.94
CA ASP A 161 -2.50 -3.76 -34.52
C ASP A 161 -3.40 -4.99 -34.35
N VAL A 162 -2.85 -6.21 -34.40
CA VAL A 162 -3.60 -7.47 -34.24
C VAL A 162 -3.68 -7.91 -32.77
N ALA A 163 -2.63 -7.69 -31.98
CA ALA A 163 -2.69 -7.97 -30.55
C ALA A 163 -3.38 -6.79 -29.87
N GLU A 164 -4.68 -6.92 -29.57
CA GLU A 164 -5.32 -6.09 -28.54
C GLU A 164 -4.33 -5.96 -27.37
N ALA A 165 -4.10 -4.75 -26.85
CA ALA A 165 -3.08 -4.43 -25.84
C ALA A 165 -3.01 -5.41 -24.63
N LYS A 166 -4.09 -6.16 -24.42
CA LYS A 166 -4.25 -7.29 -23.50
C LYS A 166 -3.24 -8.43 -23.76
N TRP A 167 -2.92 -8.79 -25.01
CA TRP A 167 -2.02 -9.88 -25.38
C TRP A 167 -0.53 -9.52 -25.32
N LEU A 168 -0.18 -8.26 -25.56
CA LEU A 168 1.18 -7.75 -25.31
C LEU A 168 1.54 -7.89 -23.82
N LEU A 169 0.59 -7.69 -22.92
CA LEU A 169 0.76 -7.92 -21.49
C LEU A 169 1.09 -9.39 -21.16
N VAL A 170 0.57 -10.35 -21.94
CA VAL A 170 0.88 -11.78 -21.79
C VAL A 170 2.26 -12.12 -22.36
N LEU A 171 2.61 -11.58 -23.53
CA LEU A 171 3.91 -11.79 -24.18
C LEU A 171 5.08 -11.14 -23.43
N PHE A 172 4.87 -9.98 -22.81
CA PHE A 172 5.89 -9.24 -22.05
C PHE A 172 5.85 -9.50 -20.53
N SER A 173 4.88 -10.28 -20.03
CA SER A 173 4.83 -10.72 -18.62
C SER A 173 6.11 -11.46 -18.16
N PRO A 174 6.73 -12.35 -18.96
CA PRO A 174 8.00 -12.97 -18.59
C PRO A 174 9.13 -11.96 -18.48
N LEU A 175 9.14 -10.93 -19.33
CA LEU A 175 10.13 -9.85 -19.28
C LEU A 175 9.98 -9.02 -18.00
N ALA A 176 8.76 -8.75 -17.54
CA ALA A 176 8.51 -8.09 -16.27
C ALA A 176 9.07 -8.88 -15.06
N PHE A 177 9.00 -10.22 -15.11
CA PHE A 177 9.64 -11.09 -14.11
C PHE A 177 11.17 -11.05 -14.18
N LEU A 178 11.75 -11.05 -15.37
CA LEU A 178 13.21 -10.94 -15.56
C LEU A 178 13.75 -9.55 -15.17
N LEU A 179 12.96 -8.49 -15.35
CA LEU A 179 13.32 -7.12 -14.98
C LEU A 179 13.06 -6.79 -13.50
N ALA A 180 12.26 -7.59 -12.78
CA ALA A 180 12.02 -7.41 -11.35
C ALA A 180 13.31 -7.31 -10.49
N PRO A 181 14.33 -8.18 -10.65
CA PRO A 181 15.60 -8.03 -9.92
C PRO A 181 16.35 -6.74 -10.30
N LEU A 182 16.34 -6.34 -11.57
CA LEU A 182 16.95 -5.07 -11.99
C LEU A 182 16.23 -3.87 -11.36
N ARG A 183 14.89 -3.84 -11.41
CA ARG A 183 14.07 -2.81 -10.76
C ARG A 183 14.36 -2.72 -9.26
N ARG A 184 14.49 -3.87 -8.57
CA ARG A 184 14.87 -3.91 -7.15
C ARG A 184 16.28 -3.37 -6.91
N ARG A 185 17.26 -3.72 -7.76
CA ARG A 185 18.63 -3.18 -7.67
C ARG A 185 18.65 -1.66 -7.89
N LEU A 186 17.94 -1.17 -8.90
CA LEU A 186 17.80 0.27 -9.16
C LEU A 186 17.12 0.98 -7.98
N HIS A 187 16.02 0.42 -7.45
CA HIS A 187 15.35 0.96 -6.27
C HIS A 187 16.28 1.02 -5.06
N ARG A 188 17.02 -0.06 -4.77
CA ARG A 188 18.03 -0.08 -3.70
C ARG A 188 19.13 0.96 -3.93
N GLY A 189 19.56 1.15 -5.18
CA GLY A 189 20.51 2.19 -5.54
C GLY A 189 19.97 3.60 -5.24
N ARG A 190 18.70 3.86 -5.57
CA ARG A 190 18.04 5.14 -5.26
C ARG A 190 17.87 5.35 -3.75
N ALA A 191 17.47 4.31 -3.02
CA ALA A 191 17.34 4.35 -1.56
C ALA A 191 18.69 4.59 -0.86
N ARG A 192 19.75 3.91 -1.30
CA ARG A 192 21.13 4.14 -0.80
C ARG A 192 21.62 5.56 -1.03
N ARG A 193 21.16 6.21 -2.11
CA ARG A 193 21.46 7.62 -2.40
C ARG A 193 20.54 8.59 -1.66
N GLY A 194 19.58 8.10 -0.88
CA GLY A 194 18.56 8.92 -0.22
C GLY A 194 17.52 9.53 -1.17
N ALA A 195 17.46 9.12 -2.44
CA ALA A 195 16.55 9.73 -3.42
C ALA A 195 15.10 9.21 -3.33
N VAL A 196 14.90 8.07 -2.67
CA VAL A 196 13.60 7.42 -2.44
C VAL A 196 13.66 6.76 -1.07
N LEU A 197 12.56 6.80 -0.30
CA LEU A 197 12.44 6.12 0.98
C LEU A 197 11.23 5.18 0.97
N GLY A 198 11.40 3.91 1.35
CA GLY A 198 10.32 2.94 1.45
C GLY A 198 10.62 1.60 0.75
N PRO A 199 9.75 0.58 0.93
CA PRO A 199 9.93 -0.72 0.30
C PRO A 199 9.63 -0.72 -1.21
N PRO A 200 10.32 -1.57 -2.01
CA PRO A 200 10.04 -1.68 -3.44
C PRO A 200 8.64 -2.24 -3.69
N GLY A 201 7.78 -1.46 -4.35
CA GLY A 201 6.40 -1.83 -4.69
C GLY A 201 5.40 -1.69 -3.54
N GLY A 202 5.82 -1.12 -2.41
CA GLY A 202 4.92 -0.65 -1.35
C GLY A 202 4.82 0.87 -1.34
N PRO A 203 4.31 1.46 -0.25
CA PRO A 203 4.31 2.90 -0.11
C PRO A 203 5.74 3.45 -0.07
N PHE A 204 6.02 4.53 -0.77
CA PHE A 204 7.33 5.17 -0.74
C PHE A 204 7.25 6.68 -0.85
N LEU A 205 8.28 7.35 -0.36
CA LEU A 205 8.49 8.79 -0.43
C LEU A 205 9.55 9.09 -1.48
N SER A 206 9.36 10.20 -2.18
CA SER A 206 10.36 10.77 -3.10
C SER A 206 10.19 12.27 -3.12
N VAL A 207 11.28 13.02 -3.27
CA VAL A 207 11.20 14.47 -3.48
C VAL A 207 11.28 14.74 -4.97
N GLY A 208 10.29 15.48 -5.47
CA GLY A 208 10.17 15.91 -6.86
C GLY A 208 11.06 17.11 -7.16
N ARG A 209 10.75 17.79 -8.28
CA ARG A 209 11.24 19.16 -8.50
C ARG A 209 10.50 20.10 -7.54
N ASP A 210 11.12 21.24 -7.23
CA ASP A 210 10.56 22.28 -6.35
C ASP A 210 10.34 21.85 -4.89
N ASP A 211 11.18 20.93 -4.39
CA ASP A 211 11.17 20.46 -3.00
C ASP A 211 9.79 19.92 -2.54
N VAL A 212 9.05 19.31 -3.47
CA VAL A 212 7.76 18.67 -3.16
C VAL A 212 7.99 17.21 -2.75
N LEU A 213 7.70 16.89 -1.50
CA LEU A 213 7.60 15.52 -1.02
C LEU A 213 6.37 14.84 -1.62
N CYS A 214 6.62 13.88 -2.50
CA CYS A 214 5.61 12.99 -3.05
C CYS A 214 5.48 11.74 -2.17
N VAL A 215 4.31 11.56 -1.57
CA VAL A 215 3.93 10.34 -0.85
C VAL A 215 3.20 9.43 -1.83
N GLN A 216 3.81 8.30 -2.17
CA GLN A 216 3.21 7.31 -3.06
C GLN A 216 2.68 6.13 -2.23
N PRO A 217 1.36 6.01 -1.97
CA PRO A 217 0.77 4.88 -1.24
C PRO A 217 0.97 3.52 -1.91
N GLY A 218 1.20 3.51 -3.23
CA GLY A 218 1.21 2.32 -4.07
C GLY A 218 -0.09 2.19 -4.87
N PRO A 219 -0.06 1.49 -6.02
CA PRO A 219 -1.23 1.35 -6.87
C PRO A 219 -2.35 0.58 -6.15
N PRO A 220 -3.62 0.98 -6.32
CA PRO A 220 -4.12 1.97 -7.28
C PRO A 220 -4.30 3.40 -6.72
N MET A 221 -3.75 3.72 -5.55
CA MET A 221 -3.99 5.02 -4.91
C MET A 221 -3.19 6.15 -5.57
N ALA A 222 -3.79 7.34 -5.66
CA ALA A 222 -3.12 8.53 -6.16
C ALA A 222 -1.98 8.99 -5.23
N ALA A 223 -0.92 9.56 -5.81
CA ALA A 223 0.17 10.15 -5.04
C ALA A 223 -0.27 11.46 -4.39
N GLU A 224 0.13 11.66 -3.14
CA GLU A 224 -0.09 12.91 -2.41
C GLU A 224 1.17 13.77 -2.48
N ARG A 225 0.99 15.10 -2.50
CA ARG A 225 2.09 16.07 -2.59
C ARG A 225 2.07 16.95 -1.36
N LEU A 226 3.21 17.06 -0.70
CA LEU A 226 3.44 17.92 0.44
C LEU A 226 4.66 18.78 0.13
N THR A 227 4.58 20.08 0.36
CA THR A 227 5.72 20.99 0.18
C THR A 227 6.72 20.77 1.31
N ILE A 228 8.02 20.78 1.03
CA ILE A 228 9.07 20.82 2.05
C ILE A 228 9.40 22.28 2.32
N GLY A 229 9.54 22.65 3.59
CA GLY A 229 9.77 24.05 3.95
C GLY A 229 9.50 24.35 5.41
N LEU A 230 9.45 25.65 5.71
CA LEU A 230 9.21 26.20 7.05
C LEU A 230 7.77 26.73 7.20
N GLY A 231 6.91 26.55 6.21
CA GLY A 231 5.51 26.91 6.30
C GLY A 231 4.76 26.03 7.31
N PRO A 232 3.61 26.52 7.82
CA PRO A 232 2.83 25.84 8.87
C PRO A 232 2.15 24.53 8.42
N ARG A 233 2.31 24.13 7.16
CA ARG A 233 1.85 22.84 6.61
C ARG A 233 2.92 22.14 5.79
N ASP A 234 4.11 22.73 5.76
CA ASP A 234 5.22 22.18 5.00
C ASP A 234 5.91 21.11 5.84
N VAL A 235 6.48 20.12 5.17
CA VAL A 235 7.22 19.04 5.80
C VAL A 235 8.54 19.58 6.28
N ALA A 236 8.81 19.42 7.57
CA ALA A 236 10.06 19.81 8.20
C ALA A 236 10.83 18.60 8.75
N SER A 237 10.14 17.56 9.21
CA SER A 237 10.81 16.41 9.83
C SER A 237 10.08 15.08 9.67
N LEU A 238 10.84 14.01 9.89
CA LEU A 238 10.44 12.61 9.80
C LEU A 238 10.72 11.91 11.13
N LEU A 239 9.75 11.12 11.61
CA LEU A 239 9.91 10.28 12.80
C LEU A 239 9.68 8.81 12.44
N VAL A 240 10.75 8.02 12.48
CA VAL A 240 10.62 6.56 12.42
C VAL A 240 10.32 6.08 13.83
N TYR A 241 9.18 5.42 14.01
CA TYR A 241 8.79 4.93 15.32
C TYR A 241 8.74 3.41 15.39
N ARG A 242 8.93 2.92 16.62
CA ARG A 242 8.60 1.55 17.02
C ARG A 242 7.71 1.61 18.26
N TYR A 243 6.56 0.94 18.22
CA TYR A 243 5.67 0.80 19.36
C TYR A 243 5.33 -0.69 19.48
N GLU A 244 5.92 -1.35 20.48
CA GLU A 244 5.91 -2.82 20.61
C GLU A 244 6.33 -3.54 19.31
N SER A 245 5.39 -4.24 18.67
CA SER A 245 5.53 -4.94 17.39
C SER A 245 5.26 -4.04 16.17
N LEU A 246 4.66 -2.87 16.38
CA LEU A 246 4.33 -1.91 15.34
C LEU A 246 5.52 -1.04 14.98
N ARG A 247 5.56 -0.67 13.71
CA ARG A 247 6.54 0.26 13.15
C ARG A 247 5.82 1.17 12.16
N GLY A 248 6.37 2.35 11.95
CA GLY A 248 5.83 3.29 10.98
C GLY A 248 6.67 4.53 10.87
N LEU A 249 6.18 5.46 10.06
CA LEU A 249 6.76 6.76 9.83
C LEU A 249 5.70 7.83 10.06
N PHE A 250 6.02 8.84 10.84
CA PHE A 250 5.27 10.09 10.87
C PHE A 250 6.02 11.16 10.08
N VAL A 251 5.26 11.99 9.38
CA VAL A 251 5.74 13.20 8.71
C VAL A 251 5.22 14.40 9.49
N PHE A 252 6.08 15.32 9.85
CA PHE A 252 5.77 16.47 10.70
C PHE A 252 6.03 17.80 10.00
N ASP A 253 5.28 18.81 10.43
CA ASP A 253 5.61 20.21 10.13
C ASP A 253 6.66 20.79 11.08
N VAL A 254 7.03 22.05 10.86
CA VAL A 254 8.00 22.78 11.68
C VAL A 254 7.55 22.96 13.15
N ASN A 255 6.25 22.90 13.41
CA ASN A 255 5.66 23.05 14.74
C ASN A 255 5.52 21.71 15.49
N GLY A 256 6.01 20.60 14.90
CA GLY A 256 5.86 19.26 15.47
C GLY A 256 4.45 18.70 15.39
N ARG A 257 3.59 19.21 14.49
CA ARG A 257 2.27 18.64 14.22
C ARG A 257 2.40 17.49 13.21
N PRO A 258 1.82 16.30 13.49
CA PRO A 258 1.85 15.19 12.55
C PRO A 258 0.95 15.47 11.34
N LEU A 259 1.55 15.57 10.16
CA LEU A 259 0.87 15.77 8.88
C LEU A 259 0.39 14.46 8.27
N ARG A 260 1.21 13.41 8.34
CA ARG A 260 0.92 12.08 7.79
C ARG A 260 1.41 10.97 8.70
N HIS A 261 0.60 9.90 8.78
CA HIS A 261 0.99 8.64 9.40
C HIS A 261 1.06 7.54 8.35
N LEU A 262 2.22 6.88 8.26
CA LEU A 262 2.50 5.80 7.33
C LEU A 262 2.89 4.54 8.10
N PRO A 263 1.92 3.72 8.54
CA PRO A 263 2.21 2.43 9.17
C PRO A 263 3.04 1.51 8.28
N GLY A 264 3.90 0.71 8.89
CA GLY A 264 4.70 -0.31 8.19
C GLY A 264 6.20 -0.17 8.38
N PRO A 265 7.00 -1.01 7.70
CA PRO A 265 8.44 -1.00 7.86
C PRO A 265 9.09 0.16 7.09
N TRP A 266 9.82 1.00 7.82
CA TRP A 266 10.66 2.08 7.28
C TRP A 266 12.09 1.90 7.81
N PRO A 267 13.08 1.55 6.96
CA PRO A 267 14.44 1.31 7.42
C PRO A 267 15.07 2.59 7.99
N PRO A 268 15.50 2.61 9.27
CA PRO A 268 15.99 3.84 9.91
C PRO A 268 17.16 4.49 9.18
N GLU A 269 18.09 3.70 8.65
CA GLU A 269 19.27 4.19 7.94
C GLU A 269 18.91 4.81 6.58
N ASP A 270 17.91 4.23 5.88
CA ASP A 270 17.39 4.81 4.64
C ASP A 270 16.64 6.11 4.94
N THR A 271 15.86 6.15 6.04
CA THR A 271 15.13 7.36 6.44
C THR A 271 16.08 8.49 6.80
N HIS A 272 17.13 8.22 7.59
CA HIS A 272 18.13 9.22 7.94
C HIS A 272 18.83 9.78 6.69
N ARG A 273 19.29 8.91 5.76
CA ARG A 273 19.89 9.35 4.50
C ARG A 273 18.95 10.19 3.65
N PHE A 274 17.68 9.79 3.56
CA PHE A 274 16.66 10.54 2.84
C PHE A 274 16.44 11.93 3.46
N ALA A 275 16.32 11.99 4.78
CA ALA A 275 16.11 13.24 5.49
C ALA A 275 17.29 14.21 5.33
N VAL A 276 18.52 13.74 5.56
CA VAL A 276 19.75 14.55 5.40
C VAL A 276 19.88 15.09 3.97
N ARG A 277 19.60 14.25 2.96
CA ARG A 277 19.66 14.67 1.55
C ARG A 277 18.71 15.83 1.23
N HIS A 278 17.55 15.87 1.90
CA HIS A 278 16.47 16.79 1.60
C HIS A 278 16.29 17.87 2.67
N GLY A 279 17.27 18.05 3.56
CA GLY A 279 17.23 19.08 4.61
C GLY A 279 16.11 18.89 5.64
N LEU A 280 15.62 17.66 5.83
CA LEU A 280 14.59 17.33 6.80
C LEU A 280 15.20 16.92 8.13
N GLY A 281 14.54 17.29 9.23
CA GLY A 281 14.81 16.68 10.53
C GLY A 281 14.50 15.18 10.51
N CYS A 282 15.26 14.38 11.24
CA CYS A 282 15.03 12.95 11.36
C CYS A 282 15.18 12.50 12.80
N GLU A 283 14.15 11.84 13.31
CA GLU A 283 14.15 11.21 14.61
C GLU A 283 13.82 9.73 14.48
N ILE A 284 14.50 8.89 15.25
CA ILE A 284 14.26 7.45 15.31
C ILE A 284 14.12 7.09 16.79
N ARG A 285 12.93 6.67 17.22
CA ARG A 285 12.73 6.28 18.63
C ARG A 285 11.65 5.23 18.85
N ALA A 286 11.71 4.59 20.01
CA ALA A 286 10.59 3.81 20.52
C ALA A 286 9.58 4.77 21.16
N LEU A 287 8.28 4.52 20.95
CA LEU A 287 7.20 5.29 21.54
C LEU A 287 6.59 4.53 22.71
N SER A 288 6.19 5.26 23.76
CA SER A 288 5.24 4.75 24.74
C SER A 288 3.84 4.61 24.15
N ARG A 289 2.95 3.93 24.87
CA ARG A 289 1.54 3.81 24.48
C ARG A 289 0.88 5.18 24.40
N GLU A 290 1.08 6.02 25.40
CA GLU A 290 0.50 7.36 25.51
C GLU A 290 0.99 8.26 24.38
N GLU A 291 2.28 8.20 24.05
CA GLU A 291 2.84 8.94 22.92
C GLU A 291 2.26 8.48 21.59
N TYR A 292 2.16 7.17 21.38
CA TYR A 292 1.59 6.62 20.14
C TYR A 292 0.10 7.02 19.98
N LEU A 293 -0.69 6.92 21.04
CA LEU A 293 -2.08 7.38 21.05
C LEU A 293 -2.17 8.88 20.77
N GLY A 294 -1.34 9.70 21.45
CA GLY A 294 -1.33 11.15 21.27
C GLY A 294 -0.89 11.59 19.88
N LEU A 295 0.05 10.89 19.24
CA LEU A 295 0.48 11.18 17.87
C LEU A 295 -0.59 10.79 16.86
N THR A 296 -1.11 9.57 16.96
CA THR A 296 -2.10 9.07 16.02
C THR A 296 -3.46 9.78 16.12
N ALA A 297 -3.83 10.31 17.29
CA ALA A 297 -5.04 11.12 17.45
C ALA A 297 -4.94 12.51 16.82
N ARG A 298 -3.74 13.07 16.66
CA ARG A 298 -3.51 14.42 16.14
C ARG A 298 -3.20 14.47 14.64
N VAL A 299 -3.00 13.31 14.02
CA VAL A 299 -2.56 13.25 12.63
C VAL A 299 -3.68 13.69 11.69
N GLY A 300 -3.35 14.55 10.73
CA GLY A 300 -4.35 15.10 9.81
C GLY A 300 -4.88 14.07 8.82
N ASP A 301 -4.08 13.05 8.49
CA ASP A 301 -4.41 12.03 7.52
C ASP A 301 -3.43 10.85 7.61
N ALA A 302 -3.78 9.69 7.07
CA ALA A 302 -2.92 8.52 7.10
C ALA A 302 -3.01 7.67 5.82
N LEU A 303 -2.04 6.78 5.61
CA LEU A 303 -2.06 5.79 4.53
C LEU A 303 -2.06 4.37 5.13
N PRO A 304 -3.24 3.80 5.43
CA PRO A 304 -3.37 2.49 6.07
C PRO A 304 -2.99 1.32 5.15
#